data_AF-A0A1H7MSC3-F1
#
_entry.id   AF-A0A1H7MSC3-F1
#
_cell.length_a   1.000
_cell.length_b   1.000
_cell.length_c   1.000
_cell.angle_alpha   90.00
_cell.angle_beta   90.00
_cell.angle_gamma   90.00
#
_symmetry.space_group_name_H-M   'P 1'
#
loop_
_entity.id
_entity.type
_entity.pdbx_description
1 polymer ?
#
loop_
_entity_poly.entity_id
_entity_poly.type
_entity_poly.pdbx_seq_one_letter_code
_entity_poly.pdbx_strand_id
1 'polypeptide(L)'
;MDNVLKYSYSEQFDKERKARIEVSHYKYGPARDNFASGRVDALATAELCIDAFKKDHNTEHLVDAANYLMFRYMFPMPGEFFKPTDSNGSVGTVGTPITMER
;
A
#
# COMPACT_ATOMS: atom_id res chain seq x y z
N MET A 1 -11.38 -2.53 -26.55
CA MET A 1 -11.09 -2.73 -25.12
C MET A 1 -11.18 -1.36 -24.49
N ASP A 2 -12.40 -0.96 -24.13
CA ASP A 2 -12.65 0.32 -23.49
C ASP A 2 -11.91 0.38 -22.16
N ASN A 3 -11.33 1.55 -21.88
CA ASN A 3 -10.26 1.77 -20.91
C ASN A 3 -10.72 1.45 -19.46
N VAL A 4 -10.60 0.20 -19.03
CA VAL A 4 -10.94 -0.27 -17.66
C VAL A 4 -10.27 0.59 -16.60
N LEU A 5 -9.03 1.03 -16.85
CA LEU A 5 -8.28 1.87 -15.90
C LEU A 5 -8.93 3.24 -15.70
N LYS A 6 -9.60 3.81 -16.71
CA LYS A 6 -10.30 5.09 -16.58
C LYS A 6 -11.34 5.11 -15.46
N TYR A 7 -11.99 3.98 -15.19
CA TYR A 7 -13.04 3.86 -14.18
C TYR A 7 -12.65 3.01 -12.97
N SER A 8 -11.56 2.24 -13.06
CA SER A 8 -11.12 1.30 -12.02
C SER A 8 -9.77 1.64 -11.39
N TYR A 9 -9.08 2.67 -11.90
CA TYR A 9 -7.80 3.13 -11.38
C TYR A 9 -7.89 4.58 -10.93
N SER A 10 -7.25 4.91 -9.81
CA SER A 10 -7.22 6.27 -9.27
C SER A 10 -5.84 6.89 -9.48
N GLU A 11 -5.68 7.66 -10.56
CA GLU A 11 -4.46 8.45 -10.79
C GLU A 11 -4.22 9.47 -9.67
N GLN A 12 -5.31 9.97 -9.06
CA GLN A 12 -5.25 10.87 -7.92
C GLN A 12 -4.58 10.18 -6.71
N PHE A 13 -4.87 8.90 -6.46
CA PHE A 13 -4.22 8.15 -5.37
C PHE A 13 -2.71 8.08 -5.56
N ASP A 14 -2.24 7.79 -6.78
CA ASP A 14 -0.81 7.77 -7.10
C ASP A 14 -0.14 9.12 -6.96
N LYS A 15 -0.82 10.19 -7.41
CA LYS A 15 -0.33 11.55 -7.26
C LYS A 15 -0.09 11.90 -5.79
N GLU A 16 -1.08 11.60 -4.94
CA GLU A 16 -1.00 11.84 -3.49
C GLU A 16 0.09 11.01 -2.81
N ARG A 17 0.28 9.76 -3.26
CA ARG A 17 1.36 8.89 -2.77
C ARG A 17 2.73 9.46 -3.09
N LYS A 18 2.96 9.88 -4.33
CA LYS A 18 4.23 10.48 -4.79
C LYS A 18 4.53 11.77 -4.03
N ALA A 19 3.56 12.67 -3.91
CA ALA A 19 3.72 13.95 -3.21
C ALA A 19 4.17 13.75 -1.74
N ARG A 20 3.60 12.77 -1.05
CA ARG A 20 3.97 12.46 0.35
C ARG A 20 5.36 11.87 0.48
N ILE A 21 5.82 11.07 -0.48
CA ILE A 21 7.20 10.55 -0.50
C ILE A 21 8.20 11.70 -0.65
N GLU A 22 7.92 12.65 -1.54
CA GLU A 22 8.79 13.83 -1.74
C GLU A 22 8.91 14.64 -0.45
N VAL A 23 7.79 14.98 0.20
CA VAL A 23 7.80 15.69 1.49
C VAL A 23 8.51 14.88 2.58
N SER A 24 8.26 13.57 2.64
CA SER A 24 8.85 12.69 3.66
C SER A 24 10.37 12.57 3.52
N HIS A 25 10.91 12.63 2.30
CA HIS A 25 12.35 12.61 2.08
C HIS A 25 13.05 13.75 2.81
N TYR A 26 12.51 14.96 2.72
CA TYR A 26 13.08 16.13 3.40
C TYR A 26 12.85 16.09 4.92
N LYS A 27 11.78 15.44 5.38
CA LYS A 27 11.44 15.36 6.80
C LYS A 27 12.22 14.28 7.56
N TYR A 28 12.41 13.11 6.96
CA TYR A 28 12.92 11.91 7.62
C TYR A 28 14.15 11.30 6.94
N GLY A 29 14.62 11.88 5.84
CA GLY A 29 15.75 11.37 5.06
C GLY A 29 15.39 10.22 4.11
N PRO A 30 16.40 9.52 3.57
CA PRO A 30 16.21 8.49 2.56
C PRO A 30 15.39 7.29 3.06
N ALA A 31 14.40 6.87 2.27
CA ALA A 31 13.55 5.71 2.58
C ALA A 31 14.37 4.42 2.78
N ARG A 32 15.42 4.20 1.97
CA ARG A 32 16.31 3.03 2.11
C ARG A 32 16.92 2.94 3.51
N ASP A 33 17.39 4.05 4.05
CA ASP A 33 18.04 4.05 5.36
C ASP A 33 17.02 3.78 6.47
N ASN A 34 15.81 4.30 6.35
CA ASN A 34 14.75 4.06 7.33
C ASN A 34 14.22 2.62 7.29
N PHE A 35 13.89 2.10 6.10
CA PHE A 35 13.16 0.83 5.99
C PHE A 35 14.06 -0.37 5.73
N ALA A 36 15.10 -0.26 4.88
CA ALA A 36 15.98 -1.39 4.58
C ALA A 36 16.87 -1.77 5.77
N SER A 37 17.16 -0.82 6.67
CA SER A 37 17.89 -1.11 7.91
C SER A 37 16.98 -1.45 9.09
N GLY A 38 15.66 -1.48 8.90
CA GLY A 38 14.69 -1.80 9.94
C GLY A 38 14.53 -0.74 11.04
N ARG A 39 14.95 0.51 10.80
CA ARG A 39 14.75 1.62 11.76
C ARG A 39 13.28 1.98 11.93
N VAL A 40 12.50 1.83 10.86
CA VAL A 40 11.06 2.00 10.86
C VAL A 40 10.42 0.70 10.41
N ASP A 41 9.52 0.17 11.22
CA ASP A 41 8.69 -0.97 10.85
C ASP A 41 7.56 -0.50 9.93
N ALA A 42 7.74 -0.68 8.63
CA ALA A 42 6.78 -0.24 7.63
C ALA A 42 5.44 -1.01 7.73
N LEU A 43 5.46 -2.30 8.07
CA LEU A 43 4.22 -3.09 8.11
C LEU A 43 3.38 -2.68 9.32
N ALA A 44 3.98 -2.61 10.51
CA ALA A 44 3.31 -2.14 11.72
C ALA A 44 2.80 -0.69 11.55
N THR A 45 3.55 0.16 10.86
CA THR A 45 3.10 1.54 10.60
C THR A 45 1.91 1.60 9.64
N ALA A 46 1.86 0.73 8.62
CA ALA A 46 0.72 0.63 7.72
C ALA A 46 -0.56 0.19 8.46
N GLU A 47 -0.44 -0.72 9.43
CA GLU A 47 -1.55 -1.14 10.29
C GLU A 47 -2.08 0.03 11.13
N LEU A 48 -1.21 0.86 11.71
CA LEU A 48 -1.60 2.06 12.44
C LEU A 48 -2.36 3.07 11.55
N CYS A 49 -1.93 3.24 10.30
CA CYS A 49 -2.65 4.07 9.33
C CYS A 49 -4.06 3.49 9.05
N ILE A 50 -4.19 2.18 8.87
CA ILE A 50 -5.49 1.53 8.68
C ILE A 50 -6.39 1.73 9.91
N ASP A 51 -5.85 1.63 11.12
CA ASP A 51 -6.62 1.86 12.34
C ASP A 51 -7.02 3.32 12.53
N ALA A 52 -6.17 4.28 12.12
CA ALA A 52 -6.53 5.69 12.06
C ALA A 52 -7.70 5.92 11.08
N PHE A 53 -7.63 5.35 9.87
CA PHE A 53 -8.72 5.41 8.89
C PHE A 53 -10.04 4.85 9.44
N LYS A 54 -9.99 3.71 10.15
CA LYS A 54 -11.20 3.13 10.76
C LYS A 54 -11.84 4.06 11.80
N LYS A 55 -11.05 4.94 12.43
CA LYS A 55 -11.51 5.86 13.48
C LYS A 55 -12.06 7.17 12.92
N ASP A 56 -11.38 7.78 11.97
CA ASP A 56 -11.70 9.14 11.50
C ASP A 56 -12.20 9.21 10.05
N HIS A 57 -12.13 8.09 9.32
CA HIS A 57 -12.52 7.96 7.92
C HIS A 57 -11.77 8.87 6.94
N ASN A 58 -10.63 9.43 7.34
CA ASN A 58 -9.80 10.24 6.46
C ASN A 58 -8.99 9.35 5.51
N THR A 59 -9.29 9.43 4.21
CA THR A 59 -8.65 8.63 3.17
C THR A 59 -7.14 8.89 3.00
N GLU A 60 -6.62 10.00 3.55
CA GLU A 60 -5.17 10.23 3.64
C GLU A 60 -4.45 9.06 4.29
N HIS A 61 -5.02 8.48 5.34
CA HIS A 61 -4.40 7.34 6.02
C HIS A 61 -4.29 6.10 5.13
N LEU A 62 -5.20 5.94 4.14
CA LEU A 62 -5.08 4.86 3.14
C LEU A 62 -3.93 5.12 2.16
N VAL A 63 -3.69 6.39 1.81
CA VAL A 63 -2.54 6.81 0.99
C VAL A 63 -1.24 6.49 1.73
N ASP A 64 -1.16 6.82 3.02
CA ASP A 64 0.00 6.55 3.85
C ASP A 64 0.23 5.05 4.05
N ALA A 65 -0.83 4.29 4.37
CA ALA A 65 -0.75 2.84 4.50
C ALA A 65 -0.17 2.20 3.22
N ALA A 66 -0.64 2.62 2.04
CA ALA A 66 -0.13 2.12 0.77
C ALA A 66 1.34 2.50 0.51
N ASN A 67 1.79 3.68 0.95
CA ASN A 67 3.20 4.07 0.87
C ASN A 67 4.08 3.19 1.78
N TYR A 68 3.65 2.91 3.01
CA TYR A 68 4.38 2.00 3.89
C TYR A 68 4.40 0.56 3.37
N LEU A 69 3.29 0.05 2.84
CA LEU A 69 3.26 -1.26 2.16
C LEU A 69 4.22 -1.30 0.96
N MET A 70 4.30 -0.22 0.19
CA MET A 70 5.27 -0.11 -0.91
C MET A 70 6.71 -0.07 -0.40
N PHE A 71 7.01 0.64 0.69
CA PHE A 71 8.34 0.61 1.27
C PHE A 71 8.73 -0.78 1.76
N ARG A 72 7.78 -1.51 2.37
CA ARG A 72 7.99 -2.92 2.76
C ARG A 72 8.26 -3.81 1.55
N TYR A 73 7.52 -3.62 0.46
CA TYR A 73 7.75 -4.34 -0.80
C TYR A 73 9.13 -4.02 -1.41
N MET A 74 9.54 -2.76 -1.41
CA MET A 74 10.84 -2.32 -1.95
C MET A 74 12.03 -2.77 -1.09
N PHE A 75 11.83 -2.86 0.22
CA PHE A 75 12.84 -3.21 1.21
C PHE A 75 12.35 -4.38 2.07
N PRO A 76 12.25 -5.59 1.49
CA PRO A 76 11.77 -6.77 2.20
C PRO A 76 12.71 -7.16 3.34
N MET A 77 12.16 -7.72 4.40
CA MET A 77 12.92 -8.33 5.50
C MET A 77 13.52 -9.68 5.09
N PRO A 78 14.50 -10.19 5.86
CA PRO A 78 15.00 -11.54 5.66
C PRO A 78 13.86 -12.58 5.63
N GLY A 79 13.77 -13.33 4.53
CA GLY A 79 12.74 -14.34 4.29
C GLY A 79 11.52 -13.87 3.50
N GLU A 80 11.37 -12.57 3.26
CA GLU A 80 10.29 -12.02 2.43
C GLU A 80 10.72 -11.88 0.98
N PHE A 81 9.79 -12.13 0.06
CA PHE A 81 10.02 -12.03 -1.37
C PHE A 81 8.70 -11.87 -2.13
N PHE A 82 8.79 -11.30 -3.34
CA PHE A 82 7.68 -11.32 -4.28
C PHE A 82 7.74 -12.58 -5.14
N LYS A 83 6.65 -13.37 -5.12
CA LYS A 83 6.40 -14.45 -6.08
C LYS A 83 4.98 -14.30 -6.61
N PRO A 84 4.79 -14.16 -7.93
CA PRO A 84 3.44 -14.10 -8.49
C PRO A 84 2.71 -15.42 -8.19
N THR A 85 1.48 -15.31 -7.68
CA THR A 85 0.59 -16.45 -7.43
C THR A 85 -0.45 -16.57 -8.54
N ASP A 86 -0.88 -17.80 -8.82
CA ASP A 86 -2.07 -18.06 -9.64
C ASP A 86 -3.34 -18.03 -8.78
N SER A 87 -4.49 -18.41 -9.34
CA SER A 87 -5.75 -18.45 -8.61
C SER A 87 -5.73 -19.37 -7.37
N ASN A 88 -4.86 -20.38 -7.34
CA ASN A 88 -4.75 -21.31 -6.20
C ASN A 88 -3.92 -20.73 -5.05
N GLY A 89 -3.09 -19.72 -5.32
CA GLY A 89 -2.32 -19.01 -4.31
C GLY A 89 -2.93 -17.67 -3.86
N SER A 90 -4.15 -17.34 -4.31
CA SER A 90 -4.86 -16.14 -3.89
C SER A 90 -5.52 -16.34 -2.53
N VAL A 91 -5.47 -15.33 -1.66
CA VAL A 91 -6.17 -15.32 -0.37
C VAL A 91 -7.68 -15.12 -0.50
N GLY A 92 -8.18 -14.93 -1.74
CA GLY A 92 -9.58 -14.61 -2.01
C GLY A 92 -9.96 -13.20 -1.57
N THR A 93 -11.25 -12.91 -1.64
CA THR A 93 -11.84 -11.65 -1.17
C THR A 93 -12.74 -11.91 0.03
N VAL A 94 -12.76 -11.00 0.99
CA VAL A 94 -13.84 -10.96 1.97
C VAL A 94 -15.06 -10.33 1.30
N GLY A 95 -16.11 -11.11 1.06
CA GLY A 95 -17.30 -10.72 0.30
C GLY A 95 -17.42 -11.42 -1.05
N THR A 96 -18.52 -11.17 -1.77
CA THR A 96 -18.82 -11.79 -3.07
C THR A 96 -18.64 -10.77 -4.19
N PRO A 97 -17.70 -10.98 -5.15
CA PRO A 97 -17.62 -10.15 -6.34
C PRO A 97 -18.89 -10.23 -7.18
N ILE A 98 -19.26 -9.15 -7.87
CA ILE A 98 -20.49 -9.09 -8.70
C ILE A 98 -20.58 -10.18 -9.77
N THR A 99 -19.43 -10.62 -10.30
CA THR A 99 -19.36 -11.71 -11.29
C THR A 99 -19.59 -13.10 -10.69
N MET A 100 -19.66 -13.21 -9.36
CA MET A 100 -19.89 -14.43 -8.59
C MET A 100 -21.23 -14.41 -7.84
N GLU A 101 -21.99 -13.32 -7.92
CA GLU A 101 -23.37 -13.28 -7.44
C GLU A 101 -24.24 -14.19 -8.34
N ARG A 102 -25.03 -15.08 -7.73
CA ARG A 102 -25.96 -16.00 -8.40
C ARG A 102 -27.39 -15.48 -8.32
#